data_AF-A0A1A7PQL5-F1
#
_entry.id   AF-A0A1A7PQL5-F1
#
_cell.length_a   1.000
_cell.length_b   1.000
_cell.length_c   1.000
_cell.angle_alpha   90.00
_cell.angle_beta   90.00
_cell.angle_gamma   90.00
#
_symmetry.space_group_name_H-M   'P 1'
#
loop_
_entity.id
_entity.type
_entity.pdbx_description
1 polymer ?
#
loop_
_entity_poly.entity_id
_entity_poly.type
_entity_poly.pdbx_seq_one_letter_code
_entity_poly.pdbx_strand_id
1 'polypeptide(L)'
;MNHIFRVVFDKTRGVFVAVSELTKRHGKEKSIQKQSSDIHRGVAHNITSAVFSWRPSYSAILVGLTYSFLISPNAIAGPDIRSAYTSIASRDCNNNNLYGVDLAVPIRDSGQISEDTQCPAAQYTVAIGAGAFIGGTDSGTGIGGVAIGTRSIAAQEATALGYNANAGYIGSVAIGNAAVVSGKAATAVGRESSATTNAVALGYQAKARAQQTIVIGHGAEVLGSAAQAIVIGAESEAYTNETIVIGYNASSKQNTRASIIIGKSASAGSGAENNVILGNAAESKNWVSCYWS
;
A
#
# COMPACT_ATOMS: atom_id res chain seq x y z
N MET A 1 39.18 2.61 -19.19
CA MET A 1 38.22 1.57 -18.77
C MET A 1 38.30 1.48 -17.26
N ASN A 2 37.18 1.34 -16.56
CA ASN A 2 37.19 1.18 -15.11
C ASN A 2 37.20 -0.32 -14.79
N HIS A 3 38.29 -0.79 -14.22
CA HIS A 3 38.46 -2.17 -13.76
C HIS A 3 37.89 -2.28 -12.34
N ILE A 4 37.07 -3.31 -12.09
CA ILE A 4 36.48 -3.57 -10.77
C ILE A 4 37.11 -4.86 -10.23
N PHE A 5 37.74 -4.77 -9.07
CA PHE A 5 38.45 -5.89 -8.47
C PHE A 5 37.70 -6.44 -7.25
N ARG A 6 37.76 -7.76 -7.06
CA ARG A 6 37.40 -8.41 -5.80
C ARG A 6 38.62 -8.40 -4.87
N VAL A 7 38.50 -7.68 -3.76
CA VAL A 7 39.53 -7.62 -2.71
C VAL A 7 39.18 -8.50 -1.51
N VAL A 8 40.20 -9.01 -0.82
CA VAL A 8 40.09 -9.76 0.43
C VAL A 8 41.09 -9.20 1.44
N PHE A 9 40.73 -9.14 2.72
CA PHE A 9 41.61 -8.64 3.78
C PHE A 9 42.54 -9.75 4.29
N ASP A 10 43.86 -9.55 4.16
CA ASP A 10 44.87 -10.45 4.71
C ASP A 10 45.18 -10.05 6.17
N LYS A 11 44.65 -10.85 7.11
CA LYS A 11 44.85 -10.65 8.55
C LYS A 11 46.31 -10.77 9.01
N THR A 12 47.19 -11.44 8.24
CA THR A 12 48.61 -11.60 8.61
C THR A 12 49.46 -10.39 8.22
N ARG A 13 49.01 -9.62 7.23
CA ARG A 13 49.73 -8.45 6.70
C ARG A 13 49.01 -7.11 6.96
N GLY A 14 47.76 -7.14 7.43
CA GLY A 14 46.96 -5.95 7.72
C GLY A 14 46.52 -5.16 6.48
N VAL A 15 46.54 -5.78 5.29
CA VAL A 15 46.29 -5.11 4.00
C VAL A 15 45.20 -5.82 3.19
N PHE A 16 44.53 -5.07 2.32
CA PHE A 16 43.64 -5.64 1.31
C PHE A 16 44.44 -6.09 0.08
N VAL A 17 44.22 -7.33 -0.36
CA VAL A 17 44.85 -7.91 -1.54
C VAL A 17 43.78 -8.12 -2.62
N ALA A 18 44.07 -7.72 -3.86
CA ALA A 18 43.21 -7.99 -5.01
C ALA A 18 43.37 -9.45 -5.44
N VAL A 19 42.27 -10.21 -5.49
CA VAL A 19 42.29 -11.67 -5.74
C VAL A 19 41.79 -12.03 -7.14
N SER A 20 40.95 -11.17 -7.75
CA SER A 20 40.49 -11.35 -9.12
C SER A 20 39.91 -10.05 -9.68
N GLU A 21 40.06 -9.82 -10.99
CA GLU A 21 39.32 -8.78 -11.72
C GLU A 21 37.95 -9.32 -12.14
N LEU A 22 36.87 -8.59 -11.83
CA LEU A 22 35.56 -8.89 -12.40
C LEU A 22 35.55 -8.44 -13.87
N THR A 23 35.98 -9.35 -14.75
CA THR A 23 35.80 -9.18 -16.19
C THR A 23 34.33 -9.02 -16.52
N LYS A 24 33.96 -7.86 -17.08
CA LYS A 24 32.57 -7.54 -17.46
C LYS A 24 32.18 -8.36 -18.69
N ARG A 25 31.76 -9.61 -18.47
CA ARG A 25 31.46 -10.61 -19.51
C ARG A 25 30.33 -10.12 -20.42
N HIS A 26 30.70 -9.48 -21.53
CA HIS A 26 29.78 -9.22 -22.63
C HIS A 26 29.42 -10.56 -23.29
N GLY A 27 28.29 -11.14 -22.88
CA GLY A 27 27.59 -12.12 -23.70
C GLY A 27 27.08 -11.39 -24.95
N LYS A 28 27.68 -11.65 -26.10
CA LYS A 28 27.11 -11.21 -27.38
C LYS A 28 25.86 -12.04 -27.65
N GLU A 29 24.68 -11.48 -27.46
CA GLU A 29 23.50 -12.02 -28.13
C GLU A 29 23.69 -11.90 -29.64
N LYS A 30 23.46 -13.00 -30.36
CA LYS A 30 23.46 -12.96 -31.83
C LYS A 30 22.15 -12.34 -32.28
N SER A 31 22.25 -11.27 -33.04
CA SER A 31 21.13 -10.68 -33.77
C SER A 31 20.45 -11.71 -34.68
N ILE A 32 19.18 -12.02 -34.43
CA ILE A 32 18.31 -12.64 -35.43
C ILE A 32 17.66 -11.49 -36.21
N GLN A 33 18.03 -11.32 -37.48
CA GLN A 33 17.30 -10.40 -38.34
C GLN A 33 16.02 -11.04 -38.88
N LYS A 34 14.91 -10.37 -38.56
CA LYS A 34 13.77 -10.07 -39.44
C LYS A 34 13.16 -11.23 -40.24
N GLN A 35 11.92 -11.56 -39.87
CA GLN A 35 10.90 -11.80 -40.88
C GLN A 35 9.71 -10.86 -40.61
N SER A 36 9.54 -9.86 -41.48
CA SER A 36 8.33 -9.06 -41.53
C SER A 36 7.31 -9.80 -42.41
N SER A 37 6.13 -10.08 -41.86
CA SER A 37 4.97 -10.48 -42.65
C SER A 37 3.85 -9.45 -42.43
N ASP A 38 3.85 -8.42 -43.27
CA ASP A 38 2.64 -7.63 -43.48
C ASP A 38 1.56 -8.54 -44.09
N ILE A 39 0.49 -8.79 -43.35
CA ILE A 39 -0.76 -9.33 -43.92
C ILE A 39 -1.89 -8.37 -43.54
N HIS A 40 -2.13 -7.41 -44.43
CA HIS A 40 -3.42 -6.75 -44.51
C HIS A 40 -4.45 -7.70 -45.15
N ARG A 41 -5.74 -7.45 -44.83
CA ARG A 41 -6.97 -8.04 -45.39
C ARG A 41 -7.42 -9.39 -44.82
N GLY A 42 -8.37 -9.28 -43.89
CA GLY A 42 -9.74 -9.68 -44.20
C GLY A 42 -10.09 -11.16 -44.07
N VAL A 43 -10.66 -11.53 -42.92
CA VAL A 43 -11.66 -12.59 -42.84
C VAL A 43 -12.99 -11.95 -42.43
N ALA A 44 -13.82 -11.65 -43.42
CA ALA A 44 -15.25 -11.47 -43.17
C ALA A 44 -15.79 -12.86 -42.80
N HIS A 45 -16.30 -13.02 -41.57
CA HIS A 45 -17.03 -14.23 -41.22
C HIS A 45 -18.40 -14.19 -41.93
N ASN A 46 -18.46 -14.88 -43.07
CA ASN A 46 -19.72 -15.17 -43.76
C ASN A 46 -20.65 -15.94 -42.83
N ILE A 47 -21.66 -15.27 -42.27
CA ILE A 47 -22.79 -15.94 -41.66
C ILE A 47 -23.74 -16.32 -42.80
N THR A 48 -23.57 -17.52 -43.35
CA THR A 48 -24.49 -18.05 -44.35
C THR A 48 -25.87 -18.24 -43.74
N SER A 49 -26.89 -17.67 -44.41
CA SER A 49 -28.27 -17.68 -43.99
C SER A 49 -28.90 -19.07 -44.11
N ALA A 50 -28.92 -19.82 -43.02
CA ALA A 50 -29.79 -20.98 -42.88
C ALA A 50 -31.23 -20.52 -42.62
N VAL A 51 -32.05 -20.47 -43.67
CA VAL A 51 -33.49 -20.20 -43.57
C VAL A 51 -34.18 -21.38 -42.88
N PHE A 52 -34.44 -21.26 -41.58
CA PHE A 52 -35.25 -22.25 -40.85
C PHE A 52 -36.70 -21.80 -40.77
N SER A 53 -37.49 -22.16 -41.76
CA SER A 53 -38.89 -21.76 -41.92
C SER A 53 -39.84 -22.68 -41.14
N TRP A 54 -40.37 -22.22 -40.00
CA TRP A 54 -41.55 -22.83 -39.35
C TRP A 54 -42.54 -21.78 -38.84
N ARG A 55 -43.66 -21.68 -39.55
CA ARG A 55 -45.00 -21.17 -39.16
C ARG A 55 -46.02 -21.99 -39.97
N PRO A 56 -47.30 -22.16 -39.57
CA PRO A 56 -48.03 -21.37 -38.56
C PRO A 56 -48.90 -22.20 -37.57
N SER A 57 -49.51 -21.54 -36.58
CA SER A 57 -50.98 -21.60 -36.33
C SER A 57 -51.42 -20.62 -35.22
N TYR A 58 -52.54 -19.92 -35.47
CA TYR A 58 -53.55 -19.27 -34.61
C TYR A 58 -53.29 -19.02 -33.10
N SER A 59 -53.83 -17.99 -32.40
CA SER A 59 -54.63 -16.79 -32.71
C SER A 59 -54.81 -15.99 -31.40
N ALA A 60 -54.94 -14.64 -31.43
CA ALA A 60 -55.93 -13.86 -30.66
C ALA A 60 -55.67 -12.33 -30.60
N ILE A 61 -56.66 -11.57 -31.09
CA ILE A 61 -57.32 -10.39 -30.47
C ILE A 61 -56.51 -9.10 -30.20
N LEU A 62 -57.09 -7.98 -30.63
CA LEU A 62 -56.57 -6.61 -30.59
C LEU A 62 -57.41 -5.73 -29.63
N VAL A 63 -56.84 -5.34 -28.49
CA VAL A 63 -57.19 -4.19 -27.60
C VAL A 63 -55.94 -3.92 -26.72
N GLY A 64 -55.54 -2.70 -26.34
CA GLY A 64 -55.96 -1.34 -26.72
C GLY A 64 -55.34 -0.27 -25.78
N LEU A 65 -55.42 1.02 -26.18
CA LEU A 65 -55.19 2.25 -25.39
C LEU A 65 -53.88 2.40 -24.55
N THR A 66 -52.90 3.05 -25.18
CA THR A 66 -52.11 4.18 -24.64
C THR A 66 -51.61 4.16 -23.18
N TYR A 67 -50.32 3.84 -22.99
CA TYR A 67 -49.45 4.57 -22.05
C TYR A 67 -48.04 4.71 -22.64
N SER A 68 -47.56 5.95 -22.75
CA SER A 68 -46.25 6.26 -23.29
C SER A 68 -45.17 6.12 -22.21
N PHE A 69 -44.37 5.07 -22.26
CA PHE A 69 -43.10 4.99 -21.52
C PHE A 69 -41.95 4.74 -22.49
N LEU A 70 -40.99 5.66 -22.50
CA LEU A 70 -39.74 5.52 -23.25
C LEU A 70 -38.87 4.48 -22.56
N ILE A 71 -38.69 3.32 -23.18
CA ILE A 71 -37.66 2.35 -22.80
C ILE A 71 -36.79 2.11 -24.05
N SER A 72 -35.50 2.38 -23.89
CA SER A 72 -34.49 2.26 -24.95
C SER A 72 -34.43 0.82 -25.51
N PRO A 73 -34.22 0.64 -26.82
CA PRO A 73 -34.11 -0.69 -27.41
C PRO A 73 -32.78 -1.36 -27.03
N ASN A 74 -32.81 -2.71 -27.01
CA ASN A 74 -31.64 -3.62 -27.01
C ASN A 74 -30.96 -3.94 -25.67
N ALA A 75 -31.72 -4.46 -24.69
CA ALA A 75 -31.16 -5.43 -23.75
C ALA A 75 -31.23 -6.84 -24.36
N ILE A 76 -30.24 -7.22 -25.17
CA ILE A 76 -30.10 -8.59 -25.67
C ILE A 76 -29.51 -9.45 -24.55
N ALA A 77 -30.35 -10.17 -23.83
CA ALA A 77 -29.93 -11.17 -22.86
C ALA A 77 -29.33 -12.40 -23.58
N GLY A 78 -28.02 -12.38 -23.82
CA GLY A 78 -27.24 -13.56 -24.15
C GLY A 78 -27.05 -14.47 -22.92
N PRO A 79 -26.78 -15.78 -23.12
CA PRO A 79 -26.69 -16.73 -22.02
C PRO A 79 -25.47 -16.47 -21.11
N ASP A 80 -25.66 -16.75 -19.82
CA ASP A 80 -24.71 -16.52 -18.73
C ASP A 80 -23.44 -17.41 -18.85
N ILE A 81 -22.48 -17.01 -19.69
CA ILE A 81 -21.15 -17.64 -19.76
C ILE A 81 -20.33 -17.14 -18.56
N ARG A 82 -20.34 -17.91 -17.47
CA ARG A 82 -19.54 -17.68 -16.27
C ARG A 82 -18.04 -17.95 -16.50
N SER A 83 -17.41 -17.12 -17.33
CA SER A 83 -15.96 -17.01 -17.45
C SER A 83 -15.46 -15.95 -16.48
N ALA A 84 -14.50 -16.31 -15.63
CA ALA A 84 -13.81 -15.38 -14.75
C ALA A 84 -12.81 -14.52 -15.55
N TYR A 85 -13.33 -13.54 -16.30
CA TYR A 85 -12.50 -12.58 -17.01
C TYR A 85 -11.83 -11.63 -16.01
N THR A 86 -10.50 -11.71 -15.91
CA THR A 86 -9.68 -10.60 -15.40
C THR A 86 -9.65 -9.52 -16.47
N SER A 87 -10.62 -8.62 -16.47
CA SER A 87 -10.61 -7.46 -17.35
C SER A 87 -9.51 -6.51 -16.90
N ILE A 88 -8.41 -6.43 -17.65
CA ILE A 88 -7.54 -5.25 -17.60
C ILE A 88 -8.35 -4.12 -18.21
N ALA A 89 -8.85 -3.21 -17.37
CA ALA A 89 -9.51 -2.01 -17.83
C ALA A 89 -8.47 -0.88 -17.88
N SER A 90 -7.91 -0.62 -19.07
CA SER A 90 -7.22 0.64 -19.35
C SER A 90 -8.23 1.66 -19.86
N ARG A 91 -8.22 2.87 -19.29
CA ARG A 91 -9.07 3.98 -19.71
C ARG A 91 -8.22 5.05 -20.38
N ASP A 92 -8.27 5.12 -21.70
CA ASP A 92 -7.51 6.11 -22.48
C ASP A 92 -8.13 7.52 -22.34
N CYS A 93 -7.61 8.34 -21.42
CA CYS A 93 -7.97 9.76 -21.33
C CYS A 93 -7.30 10.58 -22.45
N ASN A 94 -7.89 10.58 -23.64
CA ASN A 94 -7.46 11.44 -24.73
C ASN A 94 -7.80 12.92 -24.46
N ASN A 95 -6.81 13.67 -23.96
CA ASN A 95 -6.54 15.04 -24.40
C ASN A 95 -5.10 15.45 -24.05
N ASN A 96 -4.19 15.24 -25.01
CA ASN A 96 -2.85 15.83 -25.16
C ASN A 96 -1.92 15.83 -23.92
N ASN A 97 -0.93 14.93 -23.97
CA ASN A 97 0.18 14.75 -23.02
C ASN A 97 -0.25 14.32 -21.60
N LEU A 98 -0.27 13.00 -21.36
CA LEU A 98 0.66 12.32 -20.42
C LEU A 98 0.37 10.80 -20.37
N TYR A 99 1.42 9.99 -20.16
CA TYR A 99 1.32 8.53 -20.12
C TYR A 99 0.83 8.05 -18.74
N GLY A 100 -0.48 7.85 -18.58
CA GLY A 100 -1.07 7.12 -17.47
C GLY A 100 -1.69 5.82 -17.97
N VAL A 101 -1.13 4.67 -17.60
CA VAL A 101 -1.82 3.38 -17.74
C VAL A 101 -2.56 3.13 -16.44
N ASP A 102 -3.84 3.50 -16.40
CA ASP A 102 -4.71 3.04 -15.32
C ASP A 102 -4.86 1.53 -15.45
N LEU A 103 -4.19 0.79 -14.56
CA LEU A 103 -4.27 -0.67 -14.52
C LEU A 103 -5.25 -1.07 -13.41
N ALA A 104 -6.54 -1.04 -13.75
CA ALA A 104 -7.57 -1.67 -12.95
C ALA A 104 -7.67 -3.16 -13.31
N VAL A 105 -7.34 -4.04 -12.36
CA VAL A 105 -7.56 -5.50 -12.48
C VAL A 105 -8.52 -5.95 -11.36
N PRO A 106 -9.84 -5.75 -11.53
CA PRO A 106 -10.84 -6.29 -10.62
C PRO A 106 -10.86 -7.82 -10.70
N ILE A 107 -10.50 -8.49 -9.60
CA ILE A 107 -10.58 -9.96 -9.48
C ILE A 107 -11.89 -10.30 -8.75
N ARG A 108 -13.01 -10.18 -9.48
CA ARG A 108 -14.41 -10.30 -9.01
C ARG A 108 -14.91 -9.07 -8.22
N ASP A 109 -16.02 -8.51 -8.72
CA ASP A 109 -16.87 -7.44 -8.15
C ASP A 109 -16.21 -6.13 -7.65
N SER A 110 -16.93 -5.04 -7.91
CA SER A 110 -16.84 -3.72 -7.25
C SER A 110 -15.46 -3.05 -7.08
N GLY A 111 -14.48 -3.32 -7.94
CA GLY A 111 -13.31 -2.45 -8.12
C GLY A 111 -13.72 -1.12 -8.76
N GLN A 112 -14.07 -0.13 -7.93
CA GLN A 112 -14.46 1.21 -8.38
C GLN A 112 -13.21 2.09 -8.53
N ILE A 113 -12.81 2.39 -9.76
CA ILE A 113 -12.19 3.70 -10.02
C ILE A 113 -13.32 4.74 -10.00
N SER A 114 -13.07 5.94 -9.50
CA SER A 114 -14.09 6.99 -9.37
C SER A 114 -14.74 7.32 -10.71
N GLU A 115 -16.05 7.03 -10.84
CA GLU A 115 -16.88 7.60 -11.90
C GLU A 115 -17.14 9.08 -11.64
N ASP A 116 -16.28 9.92 -12.19
CA ASP A 116 -16.68 10.88 -13.22
C ASP A 116 -15.40 11.44 -13.79
N THR A 117 -15.32 11.63 -15.10
CA THR A 117 -14.38 12.59 -15.63
C THR A 117 -14.52 12.91 -17.13
N GLN A 118 -14.71 14.20 -17.41
CA GLN A 118 -13.93 14.87 -18.44
C GLN A 118 -12.51 15.12 -17.87
N CYS A 119 -11.71 14.04 -17.77
CA CYS A 119 -10.42 13.81 -17.06
C CYS A 119 -9.72 14.96 -16.26
N PRO A 120 -9.82 15.00 -14.90
CA PRO A 120 -8.62 15.06 -14.05
C PRO A 120 -8.70 14.37 -12.63
N ALA A 121 -9.26 13.16 -12.45
CA ALA A 121 -9.56 12.59 -11.11
C ALA A 121 -8.89 11.26 -10.70
N ALA A 122 -7.97 10.69 -11.49
CA ALA A 122 -7.22 9.47 -11.14
C ALA A 122 -5.95 9.26 -11.99
N GLN A 123 -5.08 10.26 -12.17
CA GLN A 123 -3.89 10.08 -13.03
C GLN A 123 -2.80 9.20 -12.37
N TYR A 124 -2.20 8.30 -13.14
CA TYR A 124 -1.09 7.41 -12.73
C TYR A 124 -1.43 6.44 -11.59
N THR A 125 -2.61 5.82 -11.64
CA THR A 125 -3.09 4.97 -10.54
C THR A 125 -2.97 3.47 -10.84
N VAL A 126 -2.89 2.65 -9.79
CA VAL A 126 -2.88 1.19 -9.88
C VAL A 126 -3.87 0.60 -8.89
N ALA A 127 -4.87 -0.16 -9.36
CA ALA A 127 -5.93 -0.75 -8.54
C ALA A 127 -6.10 -2.25 -8.86
N ILE A 128 -5.61 -3.13 -8.00
CA ILE A 128 -5.54 -4.58 -8.26
C ILE A 128 -6.17 -5.36 -7.10
N GLY A 129 -7.29 -6.05 -7.36
CA GLY A 129 -7.99 -6.89 -6.38
C GLY A 129 -9.49 -6.59 -6.26
N ALA A 130 -10.25 -7.52 -5.69
CA ALA A 130 -11.68 -7.36 -5.44
C ALA A 130 -11.94 -6.19 -4.48
N GLY A 131 -12.73 -5.21 -4.89
CA GLY A 131 -12.99 -4.00 -4.11
C GLY A 131 -11.75 -3.18 -3.73
N ALA A 132 -10.65 -3.27 -4.48
CA ALA A 132 -9.55 -2.31 -4.36
C ALA A 132 -10.04 -0.92 -4.81
N PHE A 133 -9.68 0.13 -4.07
CA PHE A 133 -10.21 1.47 -4.24
C PHE A 133 -9.11 2.53 -4.19
N ILE A 134 -9.15 3.47 -5.15
CA ILE A 134 -8.35 4.69 -5.14
C ILE A 134 -9.27 5.87 -4.83
N GLY A 135 -9.08 6.46 -3.65
CA GLY A 135 -9.92 7.48 -3.05
C GLY A 135 -9.77 7.43 -1.52
N GLY A 136 -9.45 8.57 -0.91
CA GLY A 136 -9.15 8.67 0.52
C GLY A 136 -10.22 9.40 1.33
N THR A 137 -10.08 9.39 2.65
CA THR A 137 -10.82 10.29 3.56
C THR A 137 -10.31 11.73 3.47
N ASP A 138 -9.03 11.92 3.16
CA ASP A 138 -8.54 13.18 2.59
C ASP A 138 -8.78 13.15 1.08
N SER A 139 -9.66 14.03 0.60
CA SER A 139 -10.11 14.14 -0.80
C SER A 139 -9.06 14.70 -1.76
N GLY A 140 -7.88 14.07 -1.80
CA GLY A 140 -6.95 14.19 -2.92
C GLY A 140 -7.53 13.52 -4.17
N THR A 141 -7.12 13.99 -5.35
CA THR A 141 -7.66 13.59 -6.67
C THR A 141 -7.23 12.18 -7.13
N GLY A 142 -6.97 11.27 -6.19
CA GLY A 142 -6.48 9.91 -6.45
C GLY A 142 -5.08 9.81 -7.09
N ILE A 143 -4.50 10.93 -7.55
CA ILE A 143 -3.30 10.96 -8.39
C ILE A 143 -2.14 10.21 -7.73
N GLY A 144 -1.49 9.33 -8.49
CA GLY A 144 -0.34 8.54 -8.04
C GLY A 144 -0.65 7.48 -6.98
N GLY A 145 -1.92 7.20 -6.70
CA GLY A 145 -2.35 6.19 -5.73
C GLY A 145 -2.14 4.76 -6.22
N VAL A 146 -1.63 3.88 -5.34
CA VAL A 146 -1.42 2.45 -5.59
C VAL A 146 -2.18 1.64 -4.54
N ALA A 147 -3.17 0.85 -4.95
CA ALA A 147 -3.94 -0.06 -4.10
C ALA A 147 -3.89 -1.48 -4.67
N ILE A 148 -3.17 -2.38 -3.98
CA ILE A 148 -2.96 -3.77 -4.43
C ILE A 148 -3.37 -4.72 -3.29
N GLY A 149 -4.51 -5.38 -3.46
CA GLY A 149 -5.09 -6.31 -2.50
C GLY A 149 -6.61 -6.29 -2.52
N THR A 150 -7.24 -7.39 -2.09
CA THR A 150 -8.68 -7.39 -1.87
C THR A 150 -9.04 -6.37 -0.77
N ARG A 151 -9.94 -5.43 -1.08
CA ARG A 151 -10.38 -4.34 -0.20
C ARG A 151 -9.26 -3.39 0.25
N SER A 152 -8.18 -3.24 -0.52
CA SER A 152 -7.17 -2.22 -0.26
C SER A 152 -7.68 -0.82 -0.65
N ILE A 153 -7.34 0.20 0.14
CA ILE A 153 -7.74 1.59 -0.07
C ILE A 153 -6.49 2.47 -0.09
N ALA A 154 -6.30 3.29 -1.11
CA ALA A 154 -5.24 4.31 -1.15
C ALA A 154 -5.78 5.67 -1.59
N ALA A 155 -5.26 6.75 -1.00
CA ALA A 155 -5.51 8.13 -1.42
C ALA A 155 -4.50 8.62 -2.48
N GLN A 156 -4.49 9.93 -2.74
CA GLN A 156 -3.46 10.60 -3.53
C GLN A 156 -2.05 10.34 -2.95
N GLU A 157 -1.11 10.03 -3.85
CA GLU A 157 0.31 9.74 -3.54
C GLU A 157 0.51 8.61 -2.51
N ALA A 158 -0.53 7.80 -2.27
CA ALA A 158 -0.54 6.80 -1.23
C ALA A 158 -0.33 5.39 -1.78
N THR A 159 0.25 4.50 -0.98
CA THR A 159 0.52 3.11 -1.34
C THR A 159 -0.10 2.14 -0.33
N ALA A 160 -1.15 1.43 -0.72
CA ALA A 160 -1.74 0.33 0.03
C ALA A 160 -1.42 -1.03 -0.63
N LEU A 161 -0.76 -1.92 0.11
CA LEU A 161 -0.40 -3.26 -0.36
C LEU A 161 -0.78 -4.33 0.67
N GLY A 162 -1.81 -5.12 0.37
CA GLY A 162 -2.29 -6.21 1.22
C GLY A 162 -3.82 -6.29 1.29
N TYR A 163 -4.33 -7.45 1.72
CA TYR A 163 -5.76 -7.61 2.03
C TYR A 163 -6.18 -6.58 3.10
N ASN A 164 -7.19 -5.77 2.80
CA ASN A 164 -7.73 -4.75 3.70
C ASN A 164 -6.67 -3.72 4.20
N ALA A 165 -5.61 -3.47 3.42
CA ALA A 165 -4.63 -2.41 3.70
C ALA A 165 -5.25 -1.04 3.40
N ASN A 166 -5.12 -0.08 4.32
CA ASN A 166 -5.74 1.25 4.21
C ASN A 166 -4.70 2.37 4.36
N ALA A 167 -4.35 2.98 3.23
CA ALA A 167 -3.56 4.19 3.08
C ALA A 167 -4.46 5.37 2.65
N GLY A 168 -5.55 5.60 3.39
CA GLY A 168 -6.62 6.57 3.06
C GLY A 168 -6.27 8.06 3.18
N TYR A 169 -4.99 8.41 3.36
CA TYR A 169 -4.51 9.78 3.57
C TYR A 169 -3.40 10.15 2.58
N ILE A 170 -3.27 11.45 2.26
CA ILE A 170 -2.30 11.95 1.29
C ILE A 170 -0.87 11.54 1.68
N GLY A 171 -0.13 10.95 0.72
CA GLY A 171 1.24 10.50 0.91
C GLY A 171 1.44 9.39 1.94
N SER A 172 0.37 8.64 2.27
CA SER A 172 0.46 7.55 3.25
C SER A 172 0.86 6.20 2.66
N VAL A 173 1.47 5.34 3.47
CA VAL A 173 1.92 4.00 3.05
C VAL A 173 1.38 2.97 4.03
N ALA A 174 0.59 2.00 3.56
CA ALA A 174 0.04 0.90 4.34
C ALA A 174 0.38 -0.45 3.68
N ILE A 175 1.39 -1.15 4.19
CA ILE A 175 1.87 -2.41 3.59
C ILE A 175 1.67 -3.55 4.59
N GLY A 176 0.65 -4.37 4.38
CA GLY A 176 0.36 -5.53 5.21
C GLY A 176 -1.14 -5.86 5.24
N ASN A 177 -1.46 -7.11 5.60
CA ASN A 177 -2.83 -7.51 5.89
C ASN A 177 -3.40 -6.63 7.02
N ALA A 178 -4.50 -5.93 6.78
CA ALA A 178 -5.11 -4.99 7.72
C ALA A 178 -4.16 -3.91 8.30
N ALA A 179 -3.13 -3.48 7.54
CA ALA A 179 -2.34 -2.29 7.89
C ALA A 179 -3.21 -1.03 7.72
N VAL A 180 -3.19 -0.09 8.68
CA VAL A 180 -4.08 1.10 8.67
C VAL A 180 -3.32 2.38 9.01
N VAL A 181 -3.31 3.33 8.07
CA VAL A 181 -2.84 4.68 8.31
C VAL A 181 -4.03 5.62 8.58
N SER A 182 -3.92 6.43 9.64
CA SER A 182 -4.94 7.37 10.13
C SER A 182 -4.53 8.84 10.01
N GLY A 183 -3.52 9.17 9.20
CA GLY A 183 -3.06 10.54 9.01
C GLY A 183 -2.09 10.72 7.84
N LYS A 184 -1.83 11.99 7.48
CA LYS A 184 -1.01 12.36 6.31
C LYS A 184 0.47 11.99 6.48
N ALA A 185 1.14 11.70 5.36
CA ALA A 185 2.57 11.44 5.27
C ALA A 185 3.09 10.40 6.30
N ALA A 186 2.29 9.37 6.55
CA ALA A 186 2.52 8.37 7.59
C ALA A 186 2.65 6.96 6.99
N THR A 187 3.47 6.12 7.63
CA THR A 187 3.88 4.81 7.10
C THR A 187 3.58 3.70 8.11
N ALA A 188 2.76 2.72 7.74
CA ALA A 188 2.49 1.50 8.47
C ALA A 188 2.89 0.28 7.63
N VAL A 189 3.86 -0.52 8.10
CA VAL A 189 4.36 -1.72 7.41
C VAL A 189 4.35 -2.91 8.37
N GLY A 190 3.49 -3.88 8.08
CA GLY A 190 3.27 -5.09 8.86
C GLY A 190 1.79 -5.43 8.94
N ARG A 191 1.46 -6.72 9.17
CA ARG A 191 0.08 -7.11 9.45
C ARG A 191 -0.42 -6.36 10.70
N GLU A 192 -1.64 -5.83 10.64
CA GLU A 192 -2.28 -5.07 11.74
C GLU A 192 -1.44 -3.89 12.27
N SER A 193 -0.48 -3.38 11.49
CA SER A 193 0.29 -2.19 11.83
C SER A 193 -0.57 -0.93 11.70
N SER A 194 -0.34 0.07 12.57
CA SER A 194 -1.05 1.34 12.51
C SER A 194 -0.16 2.55 12.75
N ALA A 195 -0.32 3.60 11.94
CA ALA A 195 0.37 4.87 12.09
C ALA A 195 -0.58 6.06 11.89
N THR A 196 -0.37 7.15 12.64
CA THR A 196 -1.07 8.44 12.47
C THR A 196 -0.16 9.51 11.83
N THR A 197 -0.61 10.75 11.68
CA THR A 197 0.06 11.84 10.95
C THR A 197 1.56 11.96 11.25
N ASN A 198 2.37 11.96 10.19
CA ASN A 198 3.84 12.00 10.21
C ASN A 198 4.51 10.89 11.04
N ALA A 199 3.80 9.80 11.35
CA ALA A 199 4.32 8.70 12.15
C ALA A 199 4.72 7.49 11.29
N VAL A 200 5.62 6.66 11.83
CA VAL A 200 6.15 5.46 11.19
C VAL A 200 5.92 4.26 12.13
N ALA A 201 5.31 3.19 11.64
CA ALA A 201 5.08 1.94 12.36
C ALA A 201 5.55 0.74 11.51
N LEU A 202 6.58 0.02 11.96
CA LEU A 202 7.19 -1.10 11.24
C LEU A 202 7.19 -2.37 12.11
N GLY A 203 6.34 -3.34 11.79
CA GLY A 203 6.24 -4.63 12.49
C GLY A 203 4.82 -5.18 12.56
N TYR A 204 4.69 -6.48 12.83
CA TYR A 204 3.39 -7.10 13.11
C TYR A 204 2.78 -6.50 14.39
N GLN A 205 1.63 -5.86 14.27
CA GLN A 205 0.96 -5.09 15.34
C GLN A 205 1.75 -3.89 15.89
N ALA A 206 2.70 -3.32 15.12
CA ALA A 206 3.35 -2.05 15.48
C ALA A 206 2.32 -0.89 15.44
N LYS A 207 2.22 -0.10 16.51
CA LYS A 207 1.18 0.92 16.68
C LYS A 207 1.74 2.29 17.07
N ALA A 208 1.91 3.17 16.09
CA ALA A 208 2.32 4.56 16.23
C ALA A 208 1.10 5.48 16.33
N ARG A 209 0.45 5.55 17.51
CA ARG A 209 -0.83 6.27 17.67
C ARG A 209 -0.72 7.78 17.93
N ALA A 210 0.48 8.32 18.14
CA ALA A 210 0.70 9.76 18.30
C ALA A 210 1.53 10.34 17.15
N GLN A 211 1.40 11.64 16.94
CA GLN A 211 2.00 12.34 15.79
C GLN A 211 3.53 12.38 15.87
N GLN A 212 4.18 12.35 14.71
CA GLN A 212 5.65 12.44 14.57
C GLN A 212 6.43 11.33 15.31
N THR A 213 5.81 10.16 15.53
CA THR A 213 6.42 9.05 16.28
C THR A 213 7.07 8.01 15.35
N ILE A 214 8.06 7.28 15.87
CA ILE A 214 8.69 6.15 15.16
C ILE A 214 8.53 4.90 16.02
N VAL A 215 7.93 3.84 15.47
CA VAL A 215 7.64 2.59 16.17
C VAL A 215 8.15 1.43 15.32
N ILE A 216 9.07 0.62 15.85
CA ILE A 216 9.72 -0.47 15.12
C ILE A 216 9.77 -1.72 16.01
N GLY A 217 8.93 -2.72 15.72
CA GLY A 217 8.93 -4.00 16.42
C GLY A 217 7.58 -4.71 16.39
N HIS A 218 7.60 -6.01 16.71
CA HIS A 218 6.36 -6.77 16.92
C HIS A 218 5.64 -6.27 18.18
N GLY A 219 4.38 -5.86 18.07
CA GLY A 219 3.57 -5.42 19.20
C GLY A 219 4.04 -4.11 19.86
N ALA A 220 5.03 -3.43 19.27
CA ALA A 220 5.56 -2.17 19.77
C ALA A 220 4.49 -1.07 19.71
N GLU A 221 4.39 -0.22 20.74
CA GLU A 221 3.26 0.70 20.88
C GLU A 221 3.69 2.08 21.42
N VAL A 222 3.23 3.13 20.75
CA VAL A 222 3.21 4.50 21.30
C VAL A 222 1.77 4.88 21.54
N LEU A 223 1.44 5.28 22.77
CA LEU A 223 0.08 5.71 23.14
C LEU A 223 -0.27 7.07 22.50
N GLY A 224 -1.56 7.34 22.33
CA GLY A 224 -2.04 8.51 21.57
C GLY A 224 -1.63 9.89 22.12
N SER A 225 -1.21 9.96 23.38
CA SER A 225 -0.67 11.18 24.04
C SER A 225 0.84 11.38 23.84
N ALA A 226 1.57 10.37 23.36
CA ALA A 226 3.03 10.32 23.37
C ALA A 226 3.65 10.82 22.06
N ALA A 227 3.34 12.06 21.66
CA ALA A 227 3.87 12.66 20.44
C ALA A 227 5.42 12.72 20.43
N GLN A 228 6.03 12.63 19.26
CA GLN A 228 7.49 12.69 19.07
C GLN A 228 8.29 11.58 19.79
N ALA A 229 7.64 10.55 20.32
CA ALA A 229 8.31 9.39 20.91
C ALA A 229 8.89 8.43 19.84
N ILE A 230 10.00 7.78 20.19
CA ILE A 230 10.68 6.76 19.38
C ILE A 230 10.69 5.45 20.19
N VAL A 231 10.13 4.38 19.63
CA VAL A 231 10.02 3.05 20.25
C VAL A 231 10.59 2.00 19.31
N ILE A 232 11.64 1.29 19.75
CA ILE A 232 12.33 0.28 18.93
C ILE A 232 12.54 -1.00 19.76
N GLY A 233 11.92 -2.09 19.37
CA GLY A 233 11.95 -3.38 20.06
C GLY A 233 10.60 -4.07 20.00
N ALA A 234 10.56 -5.41 20.14
CA ALA A 234 9.27 -6.08 20.29
C ALA A 234 8.70 -5.83 21.69
N GLU A 235 7.38 -5.66 21.78
CA GLU A 235 6.62 -5.45 23.03
C GLU A 235 7.05 -4.22 23.84
N SER A 236 7.75 -3.24 23.23
CA SER A 236 8.12 -1.99 23.91
C SER A 236 7.06 -0.90 23.78
N GLU A 237 6.99 -0.03 24.79
CA GLU A 237 5.89 0.91 24.98
C GLU A 237 6.37 2.33 25.38
N ALA A 238 5.73 3.36 24.82
CA ALA A 238 5.90 4.74 25.28
C ALA A 238 4.57 5.42 25.64
N TYR A 239 4.48 5.91 26.88
CA TYR A 239 3.29 6.58 27.43
C TYR A 239 3.34 8.11 27.37
N THR A 240 4.54 8.70 27.30
CA THR A 240 4.75 10.16 27.25
C THR A 240 5.55 10.63 26.04
N ASN A 241 5.35 11.89 25.68
CA ASN A 241 6.02 12.56 24.59
C ASN A 241 7.54 12.66 24.77
N GLU A 242 8.24 12.90 23.67
CA GLU A 242 9.69 13.14 23.63
C GLU A 242 10.54 11.97 24.18
N THR A 243 9.97 10.77 24.39
CA THR A 243 10.70 9.62 24.94
C THR A 243 11.36 8.77 23.86
N ILE A 244 12.54 8.24 24.17
CA ILE A 244 13.23 7.24 23.35
C ILE A 244 13.26 5.94 24.14
N VAL A 245 12.62 4.88 23.63
CA VAL A 245 12.50 3.56 24.27
C VAL A 245 13.05 2.49 23.33
N ILE A 246 14.18 1.86 23.70
CA ILE A 246 14.87 0.89 22.86
C ILE A 246 15.15 -0.39 23.63
N GLY A 247 14.54 -1.51 23.21
CA GLY A 247 14.74 -2.82 23.81
C GLY A 247 13.49 -3.69 23.76
N TYR A 248 13.66 -5.01 23.87
CA TYR A 248 12.54 -5.92 24.04
C TYR A 248 11.83 -5.66 25.38
N ASN A 249 10.51 -5.46 25.37
CA ASN A 249 9.69 -5.20 26.56
C ASN A 249 10.19 -3.99 27.41
N ALA A 250 10.79 -2.99 26.76
CA ALA A 250 11.20 -1.73 27.40
C ALA A 250 10.00 -0.76 27.49
N SER A 251 9.85 0.01 28.57
CA SER A 251 8.63 0.80 28.79
C SER A 251 8.88 2.16 29.47
N SER A 252 8.33 3.24 28.91
CA SER A 252 8.22 4.53 29.61
C SER A 252 6.85 4.61 30.29
N LYS A 253 6.76 4.97 31.58
CA LYS A 253 5.46 5.11 32.29
C LYS A 253 4.94 6.55 32.25
N GLN A 254 3.85 6.84 32.95
CA GLN A 254 3.26 8.19 32.99
C GLN A 254 4.27 9.23 33.53
N ASN A 255 4.21 10.45 33.01
CA ASN A 255 5.10 11.56 33.39
C ASN A 255 6.60 11.20 33.30
N THR A 256 7.03 10.55 32.20
CA THR A 256 8.45 10.23 31.93
C THR A 256 9.00 10.99 30.73
N ARG A 257 8.45 12.18 30.45
CA ARG A 257 8.75 13.02 29.29
C ARG A 257 10.26 13.26 29.11
N ALA A 258 10.68 13.38 27.85
CA ALA A 258 12.07 13.67 27.45
C ALA A 258 13.12 12.68 28.00
N SER A 259 12.72 11.43 28.27
CA SER A 259 13.60 10.40 28.83
C SER A 259 14.06 9.38 27.80
N ILE A 260 15.26 8.86 28.01
CA ILE A 260 15.91 7.84 27.18
C ILE A 260 15.98 6.54 27.99
N ILE A 261 15.37 5.47 27.49
CA ILE A 261 15.31 4.13 28.09
C ILE A 261 15.90 3.15 27.08
N ILE A 262 17.06 2.55 27.37
CA ILE A 262 17.73 1.60 26.48
C ILE A 262 18.12 0.33 27.24
N GLY A 263 17.49 -0.78 26.88
CA GLY A 263 17.79 -2.11 27.40
C GLY A 263 16.57 -3.02 27.37
N LYS A 264 16.80 -4.34 27.31
CA LYS A 264 15.74 -5.33 27.49
C LYS A 264 15.07 -5.10 28.86
N SER A 265 13.74 -5.03 28.90
CA SER A 265 12.97 -4.84 30.12
C SER A 265 13.35 -3.60 30.97
N ALA A 266 14.01 -2.61 30.37
CA ALA A 266 14.29 -1.34 31.04
C ALA A 266 13.01 -0.51 31.19
N SER A 267 12.80 0.13 32.33
CA SER A 267 11.58 0.88 32.62
C SER A 267 11.83 2.23 33.28
N ALA A 268 11.23 3.29 32.74
CA ALA A 268 11.14 4.57 33.45
C ALA A 268 9.93 4.54 34.39
N GLY A 269 10.17 4.67 35.70
CA GLY A 269 9.10 4.77 36.70
C GLY A 269 8.29 6.07 36.56
N SER A 270 7.07 6.09 37.07
CA SER A 270 6.20 7.28 36.95
C SER A 270 6.83 8.53 37.57
N GLY A 271 6.81 9.65 36.85
CA GLY A 271 7.41 10.92 37.26
C GLY A 271 8.90 11.09 36.92
N ALA A 272 9.54 10.07 36.33
CA ALA A 272 10.97 10.11 36.02
C ALA A 272 11.29 10.88 34.73
N GLU A 273 10.91 12.17 34.65
CA GLU A 273 11.23 13.05 33.51
C GLU A 273 12.73 13.32 33.31
N ASN A 274 13.14 13.59 32.07
CA ASN A 274 14.51 13.97 31.67
C ASN A 274 15.62 12.96 32.08
N ASN A 275 15.26 11.68 32.25
CA ASN A 275 16.20 10.66 32.73
C ASN A 275 16.85 9.86 31.59
N VAL A 276 18.02 9.29 31.89
CA VAL A 276 18.71 8.34 31.00
C VAL A 276 18.88 7.02 31.75
N ILE A 277 18.24 5.97 31.24
CA ILE A 277 18.15 4.63 31.85
C ILE A 277 18.77 3.65 30.88
N LEU A 278 19.90 3.05 31.26
CA LEU A 278 20.69 2.18 30.39
C LEU A 278 20.95 0.84 31.09
N GLY A 279 20.55 -0.26 30.46
CA GLY A 279 20.85 -1.62 30.93
C GLY A 279 19.67 -2.59 30.88
N ASN A 280 19.98 -3.88 30.90
CA ASN A 280 18.97 -4.94 31.01
C ASN A 280 18.27 -4.86 32.39
N ALA A 281 16.93 -4.79 32.40
CA ALA A 281 16.11 -4.59 33.59
C ALA A 281 16.48 -3.35 34.43
N ALA A 282 17.03 -2.30 33.80
CA ALA A 282 17.31 -1.04 34.48
C ALA A 282 16.01 -0.28 34.78
N GLU A 283 15.82 0.13 36.03
CA GLU A 283 14.65 0.90 36.48
C GLU A 283 15.06 2.30 36.97
N SER A 284 14.30 3.33 36.60
CA SER A 284 14.29 4.57 37.37
C SER A 284 13.16 4.57 38.40
N LYS A 285 13.44 5.12 39.58
CA LYS A 285 12.46 5.41 40.62
C LYS A 285 12.50 6.90 40.92
N ASN A 286 11.37 7.45 41.33
CA ASN A 286 11.29 8.85 41.73
C ASN A 286 12.25 9.08 42.91
N TRP A 287 13.26 9.93 42.72
CA TRP A 287 14.12 10.36 43.82
C TRP A 287 13.27 11.27 44.71
N VAL A 288 12.96 10.80 45.92
CA VAL A 288 12.33 11.66 46.94
C VAL A 288 13.29 12.81 47.20
N SER A 289 12.86 14.04 46.90
CA SER A 289 13.64 15.23 47.21
C SER A 289 13.74 15.36 48.73
N CYS A 290 14.89 14.96 49.29
CA CYS A 290 15.22 15.23 50.68
C CYS A 290 15.44 16.74 50.85
N TYR A 291 14.36 17.45 51.16
CA TYR A 291 14.47 18.79 51.75
C TYR A 291 15.25 18.67 53.05
N TRP A 292 16.48 19.15 53.04
CA TRP A 292 17.23 19.44 54.26
C TRP A 292 16.57 20.65 54.92
N SER A 293 15.98 20.42 56.09
CA SER A 293 15.35 21.41 56.97
C SER A 293 16.39 22.19 57.77
#